data_AF-A0A1F6T3T9-F1
#
_entry.id   AF-A0A1F6T3T9-F1
#
_cell.length_a   1.000
_cell.length_b   1.000
_cell.length_c   1.000
_cell.angle_alpha   90.00
_cell.angle_beta   90.00
_cell.angle_gamma   90.00
#
_symmetry.space_group_name_H-M   'P 1'
#
loop_
_entity.id
_entity.type
_entity.pdbx_description
1 polymer ?
#
loop_
_entity_poly.entity_id
_entity_poly.type
_entity_poly.pdbx_seq_one_letter_code
_entity_poly.pdbx_strand_id
1 'polypeptide(L)'
;MSAPAYGLWTLAVLNSAVFIIFLYSFAKPQTKGDWRSLGALSAFVVALFTEMYGFPLTIYLLSGWLQSQYPGVDWLAHDAGHLLEMLFGWRTNPHFGPFHLLSFALIGGGFWLLAAAWKVLHAAQRAHALATTGPYARIRHPQYAAFVLIMFGFLVQWPTILTLAMFPVLVTMYLRLARREEREVTAEYGGQYAR
;
A
#
# COMPACT_ATOMS: atom_id res chain seq x y z
N MET A 1 4.13 32.50 9.29
CA MET A 1 3.43 31.43 10.05
C MET A 1 3.98 30.11 9.55
N SER A 2 4.56 29.29 10.43
CA SER A 2 4.90 27.91 10.09
C SER A 2 3.62 27.15 9.79
N ALA A 3 3.59 26.39 8.69
CA ALA A 3 2.45 25.54 8.37
C ALA A 3 2.25 24.52 9.52
N PRO A 4 0.99 24.18 9.87
CA PRO A 4 0.74 23.17 10.88
C PRO A 4 1.27 21.81 10.42
N ALA A 5 1.99 21.11 11.30
CA ALA A 5 2.58 19.79 11.01
C ALA A 5 1.52 18.69 10.83
N TYR A 6 0.39 18.84 11.53
CA TYR A 6 -0.74 17.91 11.59
C TYR A 6 -2.07 18.68 11.62
N GLY A 7 -3.19 17.97 11.56
CA GLY A 7 -4.53 18.55 11.46
C GLY A 7 -4.92 18.93 10.02
N LEU A 8 -4.14 18.50 9.03
CA LEU A 8 -4.35 18.73 7.61
C LEU A 8 -5.39 17.74 7.04
N TRP A 9 -6.58 17.72 7.64
CA TRP A 9 -7.65 16.77 7.30
C TRP A 9 -8.09 16.82 5.84
N THR A 10 -8.05 18.00 5.22
CA THR A 10 -8.30 18.13 3.77
C THR A 10 -7.31 17.30 2.96
N LEU A 11 -6.01 17.32 3.31
CA LEU A 11 -5.01 16.49 2.65
C LEU A 11 -5.25 15.00 2.92
N ALA A 12 -5.59 14.63 4.16
CA ALA A 12 -5.90 13.25 4.50
C ALA A 12 -7.06 12.70 3.66
N VAL A 13 -8.16 13.46 3.57
CA VAL A 13 -9.36 13.08 2.82
C VAL A 13 -9.08 13.04 1.31
N LEU A 14 -8.45 14.07 0.76
CA LEU A 14 -8.18 14.14 -0.68
C LEU A 14 -7.23 13.03 -1.14
N ASN A 15 -6.11 12.81 -0.43
CA ASN A 15 -5.18 11.73 -0.78
C ASN A 15 -5.85 10.36 -0.65
N SER A 16 -6.62 10.14 0.42
CA SER A 16 -7.38 8.89 0.58
C SER A 16 -8.37 8.69 -0.57
N ALA A 17 -9.14 9.72 -0.92
CA ALA A 17 -10.12 9.64 -2.01
C ALA A 17 -9.45 9.34 -3.36
N VAL A 18 -8.35 10.03 -3.69
CA VAL A 18 -7.60 9.78 -4.93
C VAL A 18 -7.13 8.34 -5.00
N PHE A 19 -6.52 7.82 -3.93
CA PHE A 19 -6.07 6.42 -3.88
C PHE A 19 -7.23 5.44 -3.94
N ILE A 20 -8.32 5.66 -3.21
CA ILE A 20 -9.48 4.75 -3.19
C ILE A 20 -10.18 4.73 -4.55
N ILE A 21 -10.38 5.88 -5.20
CA ILE A 21 -10.94 5.98 -6.55
C ILE A 21 -10.04 5.26 -7.54
N PHE A 22 -8.72 5.46 -7.44
CA PHE A 22 -7.75 4.73 -8.23
C PHE A 22 -7.91 3.22 -8.04
N LEU A 23 -7.90 2.73 -6.79
CA LEU A 23 -8.06 1.30 -6.48
C LEU A 23 -9.37 0.73 -7.01
N TYR A 24 -10.48 1.47 -6.86
CA TYR A 24 -11.79 1.09 -7.39
C TYR A 24 -11.75 0.90 -8.91
N SER A 25 -11.04 1.76 -9.64
CA SER A 25 -10.96 1.70 -11.10
C SER A 25 -10.26 0.44 -11.64
N PHE A 26 -9.31 -0.12 -10.88
CA PHE A 26 -8.64 -1.39 -11.19
C PHE A 26 -9.40 -2.60 -10.65
N ALA A 27 -9.88 -2.53 -9.41
CA ALA A 27 -10.52 -3.67 -8.76
C ALA A 27 -11.89 -4.02 -9.38
N LYS A 28 -12.64 -3.02 -9.85
CA LYS A 28 -14.00 -3.16 -10.43
C LYS A 28 -14.86 -4.20 -9.68
N PRO A 29 -15.07 -4.00 -8.36
CA PRO A 29 -15.64 -5.04 -7.51
C PRO A 29 -17.06 -5.43 -7.94
N GLN A 30 -17.28 -6.72 -8.18
CA GLN A 30 -18.57 -7.27 -8.59
C GLN A 30 -19.16 -8.20 -7.53
N THR A 31 -18.31 -8.90 -6.80
CA THR A 31 -18.72 -9.85 -5.76
C THR A 31 -18.60 -9.25 -4.36
N LYS A 32 -19.30 -9.84 -3.39
CA LYS A 32 -19.11 -9.50 -1.96
C LYS A 32 -17.66 -9.69 -1.49
N GLY A 33 -16.91 -10.60 -2.12
CA GLY A 33 -15.49 -10.81 -1.84
C GLY A 33 -14.66 -9.61 -2.29
N ASP A 34 -14.90 -9.13 -3.50
CA ASP A 34 -14.17 -8.00 -4.09
C ASP A 34 -14.41 -6.72 -3.28
N TRP A 35 -15.66 -6.48 -2.87
CA TRP A 35 -16.01 -5.34 -2.01
C TRP A 35 -15.33 -5.41 -0.64
N ARG A 36 -15.22 -6.60 -0.05
CA ARG A 36 -14.47 -6.79 1.21
C ARG A 36 -12.98 -6.51 1.03
N SER A 37 -12.40 -6.98 -0.07
CA SER A 37 -10.98 -6.71 -0.37
C SER A 37 -10.73 -5.22 -0.58
N LEU A 38 -11.57 -4.55 -1.37
CA LEU A 38 -11.46 -3.10 -1.61
C LEU A 38 -11.66 -2.30 -0.32
N GLY A 39 -12.62 -2.70 0.52
CA GLY A 39 -12.87 -2.07 1.81
C GLY A 39 -11.68 -2.18 2.75
N ALA A 40 -11.07 -3.36 2.84
CA ALA A 40 -9.90 -3.59 3.69
C ALA A 40 -8.69 -2.76 3.22
N LEU A 41 -8.45 -2.69 1.90
CA LEU A 41 -7.39 -1.85 1.33
C LEU A 41 -7.68 -0.35 1.51
N SER A 42 -8.94 0.06 1.32
CA SER A 42 -9.37 1.44 1.57
C SER A 42 -9.16 1.84 3.03
N ALA A 43 -9.44 0.95 3.98
CA ALA A 43 -9.20 1.19 5.40
C ALA A 43 -7.71 1.40 5.70
N PHE A 44 -6.82 0.63 5.06
CA PHE A 44 -5.37 0.82 5.17
C PHE A 44 -4.95 2.22 4.66
N VAL A 45 -5.46 2.61 3.49
CA VAL A 45 -5.19 3.93 2.89
C VAL A 45 -5.67 5.07 3.79
N VAL A 46 -6.89 4.97 4.32
CA VAL A 46 -7.45 5.97 5.23
C VAL A 46 -6.65 6.04 6.53
N ALA A 47 -6.29 4.90 7.12
CA ALA A 47 -5.46 4.85 8.33
C ALA A 47 -4.11 5.54 8.11
N LEU A 48 -3.44 5.21 7.00
CA LEU A 48 -2.16 5.80 6.63
C LEU A 48 -2.24 7.33 6.48
N PHE A 49 -3.14 7.84 5.64
CA PHE A 49 -3.23 9.27 5.38
C PHE A 49 -3.79 10.06 6.56
N THR A 50 -4.62 9.43 7.40
CA THR A 50 -5.08 10.01 8.67
C THR A 50 -3.92 10.23 9.61
N GLU A 51 -3.02 9.26 9.78
CA GLU A 51 -1.85 9.45 10.63
C GLU A 51 -0.78 10.34 10.00
N MET A 52 -0.69 10.36 8.66
CA MET A 52 0.30 11.17 7.95
C MET A 52 -0.03 12.67 7.99
N TYR A 53 -1.29 13.04 7.82
CA TYR A 53 -1.70 14.44 7.72
C TYR A 53 -2.64 14.90 8.84
N GLY A 54 -3.45 13.98 9.38
CA GLY A 54 -4.48 14.27 10.37
C GLY A 54 -3.93 14.25 11.80
N PHE A 55 -3.96 13.08 12.45
CA PHE A 55 -3.54 12.91 13.84
C PHE A 55 -2.49 11.80 13.97
N PRO A 56 -1.27 12.09 14.45
CA PRO A 56 -0.16 11.13 14.49
C PRO A 56 -0.27 10.19 15.69
N LEU A 57 -1.27 9.31 15.66
CA LEU A 57 -1.56 8.39 16.77
C LEU A 57 -0.33 7.56 17.17
N THR A 58 0.41 7.04 16.18
CA THR A 58 1.63 6.25 16.43
C THR A 58 2.66 7.02 17.23
N ILE A 59 2.97 8.26 16.82
CA ILE A 59 3.91 9.12 17.55
C ILE A 59 3.38 9.41 18.96
N TYR A 60 2.09 9.74 19.07
CA TYR A 60 1.48 10.07 20.35
C TYR A 60 1.63 8.92 21.36
N LEU A 61 1.34 7.69 20.94
CA LEU A 61 1.47 6.49 21.77
C LEU A 61 2.92 6.16 22.13
N LEU A 62 3.87 6.40 21.22
CA LEU A 62 5.28 6.09 21.42
C LEU A 62 6.08 7.25 22.04
N SER A 63 5.47 8.42 22.23
CA SER A 63 6.13 9.67 22.60
C SER A 63 7.01 9.55 23.85
N GLY A 64 6.52 8.91 24.91
CA GLY A 64 7.29 8.73 26.15
C GLY A 64 8.58 7.93 25.95
N TRP A 65 8.52 6.86 25.15
CA TRP A 65 9.71 6.07 24.80
C TRP A 65 10.63 6.87 23.87
N LEU A 66 10.08 7.47 22.81
CA LEU A 66 10.83 8.24 21.81
C LEU A 66 11.59 9.42 22.44
N GLN A 67 10.96 10.18 23.32
CA GLN A 67 11.60 11.30 24.02
C GLN A 67 12.67 10.84 25.01
N SER A 68 12.49 9.67 25.66
CA SER A 68 13.49 9.12 26.57
C SER A 68 14.77 8.69 25.85
N GLN A 69 14.65 8.13 24.65
CA GLN A 69 15.78 7.61 23.86
C GLN A 69 16.41 8.69 22.97
N TYR A 70 15.61 9.65 22.49
CA TYR A 70 16.01 10.69 21.54
C TYR A 70 15.52 12.08 22.01
N PRO A 71 16.08 12.62 23.11
CA PRO A 71 15.58 13.85 23.74
C PRO A 71 15.77 15.12 22.90
N GLY A 72 16.58 15.08 21.84
CA GLY A 72 16.85 16.22 20.96
C GLY A 72 15.97 16.29 19.70
N VAL A 73 15.01 15.37 19.54
CA VAL A 73 14.14 15.30 18.36
C VAL A 73 12.75 15.84 18.71
N ASP A 74 12.26 16.79 17.91
CA ASP A 74 10.86 17.22 17.97
C ASP A 74 9.97 16.18 17.30
N TRP A 75 9.50 15.21 18.09
CA TRP A 75 8.68 14.11 17.59
C TRP A 75 7.29 14.54 17.10
N LEU A 76 6.83 15.75 17.44
CA LEU A 76 5.54 16.28 16.97
C LEU A 76 5.67 17.09 15.66
N ALA A 77 6.90 17.27 15.15
CA ALA A 77 7.11 17.77 13.80
C ALA A 77 6.67 16.73 12.76
N HIS A 78 6.21 17.20 11.60
CA HIS A 78 5.76 16.31 10.51
C HIS A 78 6.86 15.36 10.04
N ASP A 79 8.07 15.90 9.89
CA ASP A 79 9.28 15.15 9.51
C ASP A 79 9.53 13.95 10.43
N ALA A 80 9.12 14.03 11.69
CA ALA A 80 9.32 12.96 12.65
C ALA A 80 8.42 11.73 12.42
N GLY A 81 7.34 11.90 11.65
CA GLY A 81 6.52 10.77 11.18
C GLY A 81 7.25 9.88 10.18
N HIS A 82 8.34 10.34 9.58
CA HIS A 82 9.30 9.51 8.85
C HIS A 82 10.19 8.74 9.82
N LEU A 83 9.55 7.91 10.66
CA LEU A 83 10.16 7.25 11.81
C LEU A 83 11.47 6.53 11.49
N LEU A 84 11.53 5.79 10.38
CA LEU A 84 12.75 5.07 10.00
C LEU A 84 13.91 6.03 9.71
N GLU A 85 13.65 7.15 9.05
CA GLU A 85 14.68 8.17 8.78
C GLU A 85 15.20 8.77 10.10
N MET A 86 14.30 9.11 11.02
CA MET A 86 14.67 9.70 12.30
C MET A 86 15.42 8.71 13.21
N LEU A 87 14.95 7.47 13.30
CA LEU A 87 15.54 6.44 14.14
C LEU A 87 16.93 6.01 13.66
N PHE A 88 17.17 6.02 12.35
CA PHE A 88 18.49 5.76 11.77
C PHE A 88 19.36 7.01 11.66
N GLY A 89 18.91 8.14 12.22
CA GLY A 89 19.71 9.34 12.40
C GLY A 89 19.88 10.19 11.15
N TRP A 90 18.94 10.13 10.19
CA TRP A 90 18.92 11.06 9.06
C TRP A 90 18.56 12.46 9.56
N ARG A 91 19.49 13.42 9.39
CA ARG A 91 19.37 14.79 9.96
C ARG A 91 18.99 15.86 8.96
N THR A 92 18.84 15.49 7.69
CA THR A 92 18.45 16.39 6.60
C THR A 92 16.98 16.18 6.24
N ASN A 93 16.51 16.72 5.12
CA ASN A 93 15.15 16.49 4.64
C ASN A 93 14.86 14.98 4.51
N PRO A 94 13.92 14.41 5.28
CA PRO A 94 13.60 12.99 5.26
C PRO A 94 13.13 12.49 3.89
N HIS A 95 12.56 13.36 3.06
CA HIS A 95 12.09 13.00 1.71
C HIS A 95 13.22 12.60 0.74
N PHE A 96 14.48 12.89 1.09
CA PHE A 96 15.66 12.44 0.35
C PHE A 96 16.45 11.36 1.08
N GLY A 97 15.93 10.87 2.21
CA GLY A 97 16.54 9.79 2.95
C GLY A 97 16.41 8.43 2.23
N PRO A 98 17.27 7.46 2.60
CA PRO A 98 17.31 6.16 1.96
C PRO A 98 15.98 5.39 2.02
N PHE A 99 15.21 5.52 3.10
CA PHE A 99 13.92 4.85 3.24
C PHE A 99 12.86 5.52 2.36
N HIS A 100 12.90 6.83 2.17
CA HIS A 100 12.06 7.52 1.19
C HIS A 100 12.35 7.11 -0.24
N LEU A 101 13.63 7.07 -0.61
CA LEU A 101 14.03 6.65 -1.94
C LEU A 101 13.62 5.19 -2.21
N LEU A 102 13.79 4.31 -1.21
CA LEU A 102 13.31 2.95 -1.28
C LEU A 102 11.79 2.88 -1.42
N SER A 103 11.04 3.66 -0.62
CA SER A 103 9.58 3.78 -0.74
C SER A 103 9.18 4.19 -2.15
N PHE A 104 9.78 5.24 -2.72
CA PHE A 104 9.48 5.69 -4.07
C PHE A 104 9.73 4.60 -5.12
N ALA A 105 10.83 3.85 -4.98
CA ALA A 105 11.11 2.73 -5.86
C ALA A 105 10.05 1.61 -5.73
N LEU A 106 9.63 1.28 -4.50
CA LEU A 106 8.62 0.25 -4.23
C LEU A 106 7.23 0.68 -4.75
N ILE A 107 6.79 1.89 -4.41
CA ILE A 107 5.49 2.45 -4.83
C ILE A 107 5.47 2.61 -6.35
N GLY A 108 6.49 3.24 -6.93
CA GLY A 108 6.60 3.43 -8.38
C GLY A 108 6.68 2.11 -9.14
N GLY A 109 7.49 1.17 -8.67
CA GLY A 109 7.56 -0.18 -9.22
C GLY A 109 6.23 -0.95 -9.12
N GLY A 110 5.51 -0.78 -8.00
CA GLY A 110 4.19 -1.36 -7.81
C GLY A 110 3.15 -0.79 -8.76
N PHE A 111 3.09 0.53 -8.93
CA PHE A 111 2.21 1.16 -9.92
C PHE A 111 2.55 0.75 -11.35
N TRP A 112 3.84 0.66 -11.67
CA TRP A 112 4.28 0.19 -12.98
C TRP A 112 3.85 -1.26 -13.25
N LEU A 113 4.05 -2.16 -12.26
CA LEU A 113 3.61 -3.55 -12.34
C LEU A 113 2.09 -3.65 -12.49
N LEU A 114 1.33 -2.85 -11.73
CA LEU A 114 -0.13 -2.81 -11.81
C LEU A 114 -0.60 -2.36 -13.19
N ALA A 115 -0.04 -1.27 -13.74
CA ALA A 115 -0.37 -0.75 -15.05
C ALA A 115 -0.02 -1.73 -16.18
N ALA A 116 1.14 -2.39 -16.08
CA ALA A 116 1.58 -3.40 -17.05
C ALA A 116 0.68 -4.65 -17.00
N ALA A 117 0.32 -5.12 -15.81
CA ALA A 117 -0.57 -6.26 -15.62
C ALA A 117 -1.99 -5.96 -16.13
N TRP A 118 -2.53 -4.78 -15.80
CA TRP A 118 -3.88 -4.40 -16.20
C TRP A 118 -4.09 -4.42 -17.71
N LYS A 119 -3.12 -3.92 -18.49
CA LYS A 119 -3.17 -3.95 -19.96
C LYS A 119 -3.33 -5.38 -20.50
N VAL A 120 -2.59 -6.33 -19.92
CA VAL A 120 -2.65 -7.74 -20.33
C VAL A 120 -3.98 -8.36 -19.90
N LEU A 121 -4.39 -8.18 -18.64
CA LEU A 121 -5.63 -8.77 -18.13
C LEU A 121 -6.85 -8.26 -18.90
N HIS A 122 -6.93 -6.95 -19.13
CA HIS A 122 -8.03 -6.35 -19.86
C HIS A 122 -8.12 -6.88 -21.30
N ALA A 123 -6.98 -7.04 -21.99
CA ALA A 123 -6.95 -7.62 -23.32
C ALA A 123 -7.42 -9.10 -23.32
N ALA A 124 -6.94 -9.88 -22.36
CA ALA A 124 -7.30 -11.30 -22.21
C ALA A 124 -8.79 -11.48 -21.88
N GLN A 125 -9.35 -10.66 -20.98
CA GLN A 125 -10.77 -10.67 -20.64
C GLN A 125 -11.66 -10.37 -21.84
N ARG A 126 -11.31 -9.38 -22.68
CA ARG A 126 -12.08 -9.10 -23.91
C ARG A 126 -12.02 -10.23 -24.94
N ALA A 127 -10.94 -11.00 -24.94
CA ALA A 127 -10.74 -12.13 -25.82
C ALA A 127 -11.25 -13.46 -25.23
N HIS A 128 -11.86 -13.43 -24.03
CA HIS A 128 -12.26 -14.64 -23.28
C HIS A 128 -11.13 -15.68 -23.16
N ALA A 129 -9.91 -15.19 -22.90
CA ALA A 129 -8.70 -16.01 -22.83
C ALA A 129 -7.94 -15.78 -21.52
N LEU A 130 -7.02 -16.70 -21.19
CA LEU A 130 -6.13 -16.56 -20.05
C LEU A 130 -5.03 -15.53 -20.32
N ALA A 131 -4.77 -14.68 -19.33
CA ALA A 131 -3.62 -13.78 -19.32
C ALA A 131 -2.35 -14.58 -19.00
N THR A 132 -1.47 -14.76 -19.99
CA THR A 132 -0.23 -15.57 -19.86
C THR A 132 1.03 -14.85 -20.33
N THR A 133 0.91 -13.60 -20.76
CA THR A 133 2.00 -12.79 -21.31
C THR A 133 2.34 -11.59 -20.41
N GLY A 134 3.45 -10.91 -20.70
CA GLY A 134 3.90 -9.77 -19.88
C GLY A 134 4.14 -10.19 -18.42
N PRO A 135 3.66 -9.43 -17.42
CA PRO A 135 3.82 -9.81 -16.01
C PRO A 135 3.23 -11.18 -15.65
N TYR A 136 2.15 -11.58 -16.33
CA TYR A 136 1.48 -12.87 -16.09
C TYR A 136 2.32 -14.09 -16.51
N ALA A 137 3.37 -13.89 -17.32
CA ALA A 137 4.31 -14.96 -17.67
C ALA A 137 5.23 -15.37 -16.50
N ARG A 138 5.33 -14.54 -15.45
CA ARG A 138 6.20 -14.80 -14.28
C ARG A 138 5.45 -14.83 -12.96
N ILE A 139 4.35 -14.08 -12.85
CA ILE A 139 3.57 -13.96 -11.62
C ILE A 139 2.11 -14.23 -11.97
N ARG A 140 1.47 -15.20 -11.31
CA ARG A 140 0.06 -15.55 -11.56
C ARG A 140 -0.91 -14.45 -11.16
N HIS A 141 -0.59 -13.73 -10.08
CA HIS A 141 -1.39 -12.60 -9.56
C HIS A 141 -0.55 -11.32 -9.45
N PRO A 142 -0.11 -10.73 -10.59
CA PRO A 142 0.77 -9.57 -10.58
C PRO A 142 0.11 -8.32 -9.99
N GLN A 143 -1.22 -8.23 -10.03
CA GLN A 143 -1.97 -7.13 -9.40
C GLN A 143 -1.92 -7.22 -7.88
N TYR A 144 -2.08 -8.41 -7.30
CA TYR A 144 -1.94 -8.61 -5.85
C TYR A 144 -0.50 -8.34 -5.39
N ALA A 145 0.48 -8.78 -6.16
CA ALA A 145 1.87 -8.45 -5.91
C ALA A 145 2.11 -6.92 -5.95
N ALA A 146 1.53 -6.22 -6.93
CA ALA A 146 1.63 -4.77 -7.02
C ALA A 146 0.99 -4.06 -5.82
N PHE A 147 -0.21 -4.45 -5.38
CA PHE A 147 -0.84 -3.85 -4.21
C PHE A 147 -0.02 -4.08 -2.94
N VAL A 148 0.51 -5.29 -2.74
CA VAL A 148 1.41 -5.60 -1.62
C VAL A 148 2.67 -4.74 -1.66
N LEU A 149 3.26 -4.55 -2.85
CA LEU A 149 4.46 -3.73 -3.03
C LEU A 149 4.20 -2.25 -2.71
N ILE A 150 3.07 -1.70 -3.16
CA ILE A 150 2.66 -0.32 -2.88
C ILE A 150 2.41 -0.12 -1.38
N MET A 151 1.65 -1.00 -0.73
CA MET A 151 1.41 -0.94 0.71
C MET A 151 2.72 -1.02 1.50
N PHE A 152 3.62 -1.90 1.09
CA PHE A 152 4.92 -2.04 1.72
C PHE A 152 5.78 -0.78 1.55
N GLY A 153 5.80 -0.18 0.36
CA GLY A 153 6.50 1.09 0.14
C GLY A 153 6.00 2.20 1.08
N PHE A 154 4.69 2.33 1.24
CA PHE A 154 4.12 3.28 2.20
C PHE A 154 4.56 3.01 3.65
N LEU A 155 4.61 1.75 4.08
CA LEU A 155 5.11 1.40 5.41
C LEU A 155 6.59 1.75 5.60
N VAL A 156 7.40 1.64 4.55
CA VAL A 156 8.82 2.01 4.63
C VAL A 156 8.96 3.52 4.85
N GLN A 157 8.13 4.35 4.22
CA GLN A 157 8.24 5.81 4.36
C GLN A 157 7.55 6.36 5.62
N TRP A 158 6.43 5.75 6.01
CA TRP A 158 5.54 6.24 7.06
C TRP A 158 4.90 5.06 7.80
N PRO A 159 5.68 4.32 8.60
CA PRO A 159 5.15 3.19 9.35
C PRO A 159 4.24 3.69 10.47
N THR A 160 3.03 3.13 10.55
CA THR A 160 2.12 3.39 11.68
C THR A 160 1.78 2.09 12.39
N ILE A 161 1.49 2.14 13.69
CA ILE A 161 1.12 0.93 14.45
C ILE A 161 -0.06 0.23 13.79
N LEU A 162 -1.07 1.00 13.37
CA LEU A 162 -2.27 0.45 12.75
C LEU A 162 -1.96 -0.16 11.39
N THR A 163 -1.22 0.53 10.53
CA THR A 163 -0.87 0.03 9.19
C THR A 163 0.08 -1.17 9.25
N LEU A 164 1.03 -1.19 10.19
CA LEU A 164 1.89 -2.35 10.47
C LEU A 164 1.09 -3.57 10.93
N ALA A 165 0.04 -3.38 11.74
CA ALA A 165 -0.84 -4.47 12.14
C ALA A 165 -1.74 -4.96 11.00
N MET A 166 -2.27 -4.04 10.18
CA MET A 166 -3.15 -4.36 9.05
C MET A 166 -2.41 -5.07 7.91
N PHE A 167 -1.16 -4.70 7.64
CA PHE A 167 -0.40 -5.21 6.51
C PHE A 167 -0.28 -6.74 6.45
N PRO A 168 0.16 -7.48 7.49
CA PRO A 168 0.22 -8.94 7.44
C PRO A 168 -1.16 -9.58 7.26
N VAL A 169 -2.22 -8.97 7.80
CA VAL A 169 -3.60 -9.41 7.59
C VAL A 169 -3.99 -9.28 6.12
N LEU A 170 -3.71 -8.13 5.51
CA LEU A 170 -4.00 -7.86 4.09
C LEU A 170 -3.19 -8.75 3.16
N VAL A 171 -1.89 -8.95 3.43
CA VAL A 171 -1.06 -9.89 2.67
C VAL A 171 -1.65 -11.30 2.76
N THR A 172 -2.02 -11.76 3.95
CA THR A 172 -2.64 -13.07 4.14
C THR A 172 -3.97 -13.19 3.40
N MET A 173 -4.78 -12.13 3.42
CA MET A 173 -6.04 -12.06 2.68
C MET A 173 -5.81 -12.21 1.18
N TYR A 174 -4.86 -11.46 0.60
CA TYR A 174 -4.53 -11.54 -0.83
C TYR A 174 -3.96 -12.91 -1.22
N LEU A 175 -3.13 -13.53 -0.36
CA LEU A 175 -2.64 -14.89 -0.59
C LEU A 175 -3.76 -15.92 -0.60
N ARG A 176 -4.75 -15.78 0.29
CA ARG A 176 -5.93 -16.66 0.31
C ARG A 176 -6.82 -16.44 -0.92
N LEU A 177 -6.99 -15.19 -1.33
CA LEU A 177 -7.77 -14.83 -2.51
C LEU A 177 -7.13 -15.37 -3.79
N ALA A 178 -5.81 -15.16 -3.95
CA ALA A 178 -5.02 -15.75 -5.03
C ALA A 178 -5.27 -17.26 -5.14
N ARG A 179 -5.01 -18.00 -4.06
CA ARG A 179 -5.20 -19.47 -4.02
C ARG A 179 -6.62 -19.91 -4.34
N ARG A 180 -7.63 -19.11 -4.00
CA ARG A 180 -9.02 -19.41 -4.33
C ARG A 180 -9.27 -19.23 -5.82
N GLU A 181 -8.82 -18.13 -6.40
CA GLU A 181 -8.89 -17.89 -7.84
C GLU A 181 -8.14 -18.96 -8.63
N GLU A 182 -6.95 -19.37 -8.18
CA GLU A 182 -6.20 -20.45 -8.82
C GLU A 182 -7.02 -21.75 -8.90
N ARG A 183 -7.76 -22.09 -7.84
CA ARG A 183 -8.64 -23.28 -7.82
C ARG A 183 -9.82 -23.14 -8.77
N GLU A 184 -10.45 -21.97 -8.80
CA GLU A 184 -11.58 -21.67 -9.67
C GLU A 184 -11.15 -21.72 -11.15
N VAL A 185 -10.03 -21.09 -11.50
CA VAL A 185 -9.46 -21.11 -12.86
C VAL A 185 -8.98 -22.51 -13.24
N THR A 186 -8.40 -23.28 -12.32
CA THR A 186 -8.01 -24.68 -12.60
C THR A 186 -9.23 -25.54 -12.91
N ALA A 187 -10.36 -25.32 -12.23
CA ALA A 187 -11.60 -26.05 -12.50
C ALA A 187 -12.20 -25.70 -13.86
N GLU A 188 -12.04 -24.45 -14.31
CA GLU A 188 -12.60 -23.96 -15.59
C GLU A 188 -11.70 -24.25 -16.80
N TYR A 189 -10.38 -24.07 -16.66
CA TYR A 189 -9.41 -24.14 -17.77
C TYR A 189 -8.49 -25.39 -17.74
N GLY A 190 -8.62 -26.23 -16.71
CA GLY A 190 -7.90 -27.51 -16.62
C GLY A 190 -6.38 -27.38 -16.80
N GLY A 191 -5.78 -28.28 -17.60
CA GLY A 191 -4.33 -28.38 -17.81
C GLY A 191 -3.65 -27.16 -18.46
N GLN A 192 -4.40 -26.24 -19.08
CA GLN A 192 -3.82 -24.98 -19.60
C GLN A 192 -3.30 -24.06 -18.49
N TYR A 193 -3.81 -24.22 -17.27
CA TYR A 193 -3.40 -23.45 -16.09
C TYR A 193 -2.19 -24.05 -15.33
N ALA A 194 -1.82 -25.30 -15.64
CA ALA A 194 -0.73 -26.01 -14.97
C ALA A 194 0.68 -25.65 -15.50
N ARG A 195 0.77 -24.78 -16.52
CA ARG A 195 2.05 -24.28 -17.06
C ARG A 195 2.64 -23.14 -16.23
#